data_AF-A0AAD7FF38-F1
#
_entry.id   AF-A0AAD7FF38-F1
#
_cell.length_a   1.000
_cell.length_b   1.000
_cell.length_c   1.000
_cell.angle_alpha   90.00
_cell.angle_beta   90.00
_cell.angle_gamma   90.00
#
_symmetry.space_group_name_H-M   'P 1'
#
loop_
_entity.id
_entity.type
_entity.pdbx_description
1 polymer ?
#
loop_
_entity_poly.entity_id
_entity_poly.type
_entity_poly.pdbx_seq_one_letter_code
_entity_poly.pdbx_strand_id
1 'polypeptide(L)'
;MHPEAAANPEKWNGDWETVFRKHGPTLTPEFFFTCKRLSSDGQSFLDLLQSALLDDPSVVPKTLRYIPHPDWDAFAATQEARTDRTDEEKVAWAEVMMLRTKLICYVLHFTIRMFFDLDPLALTLEKRDKKSLKREDPLEGVYDGCQNLSPADGSSKFKHCPRCFQATQRRVLYCSPICQKADWKLRHKAVCGKPLSFDDVATLPDIPLNKKLPAWVEPTRTVQDDSRIQTVPMPTAEQAATDAHKWDRAWDSLFRVVTAPFCFFDMVHRNKSHGLEPTLTSYPYLLSNTSSAQYQLTVDAQACFNAGFKTRWRAASLGERYPHVLGALAVVCSQSQNLNLGRAYCGNELRVESLCQDADFLLNLLRSAMLDDTSSVGLGQPRYISSQSWDELKAGGEETKAQHLVEVTRAGLLLMRINVICYVLDFLLRSFCDMKTPILTASMVEDILDRGSDESPVTVESVEERTVEPRASCSYLKCLKLALAGSRSPFQRCGPCFSQIQRQVFYCSRECQVADWKLRHKKTCGKTLTFDDVSTIPGYPVDALRAVYPVANS
;
A
#
# COMPACT_ATOMS: atom_id res chain seq x y z
N MET A 1 -8.55 14.56 6.45
CA MET A 1 -9.61 14.19 7.41
C MET A 1 -10.28 12.93 6.92
N HIS A 2 -10.72 12.07 7.83
CA HIS A 2 -11.65 10.99 7.51
C HIS A 2 -13.11 11.43 7.87
N PRO A 3 -14.15 11.05 7.09
CA PRO A 3 -15.54 11.56 7.10
C PRO A 3 -16.45 11.51 8.35
N GLU A 4 -16.58 10.39 9.05
CA GLU A 4 -17.34 10.16 10.30
C GLU A 4 -16.77 10.98 11.44
N ALA A 5 -15.44 11.07 11.54
CA ALA A 5 -14.81 12.02 12.45
C ALA A 5 -15.25 13.46 12.12
N ALA A 6 -15.57 13.73 10.85
CA ALA A 6 -16.18 14.97 10.37
C ALA A 6 -17.73 14.96 10.37
N ALA A 7 -18.41 13.99 11.01
CA ALA A 7 -19.87 13.86 10.90
C ALA A 7 -20.66 13.18 12.06
N ASN A 8 -20.05 12.43 12.99
CA ASN A 8 -20.66 12.15 14.30
C ASN A 8 -19.60 12.02 15.43
N PRO A 9 -19.05 13.15 15.91
CA PRO A 9 -17.95 13.15 16.87
C PRO A 9 -18.35 12.79 18.31
N GLU A 10 -19.61 12.98 18.71
CA GLU A 10 -20.04 12.77 20.10
C GLU A 10 -20.15 11.29 20.46
N LYS A 11 -20.73 10.50 19.54
CA LYS A 11 -20.72 9.05 19.71
C LYS A 11 -19.29 8.56 19.89
N TRP A 12 -18.43 8.94 18.94
CA TRP A 12 -17.09 8.39 18.76
C TRP A 12 -16.38 8.29 20.12
N ASN A 13 -16.44 9.39 20.85
CA ASN A 13 -15.91 9.55 22.18
C ASN A 13 -16.46 8.56 23.23
N GLY A 14 -17.74 8.18 23.17
CA GLY A 14 -18.40 7.29 24.15
C GLY A 14 -18.14 5.79 23.96
N ASP A 15 -17.89 5.34 22.73
CA ASP A 15 -17.47 3.95 22.47
C ASP A 15 -16.05 3.72 23.01
N TRP A 16 -15.15 4.67 22.77
CA TRP A 16 -13.83 4.73 23.39
C TRP A 16 -13.88 4.66 24.93
N GLU A 17 -14.70 5.50 25.58
CA GLU A 17 -14.90 5.50 27.04
C GLU A 17 -15.44 4.15 27.60
N THR A 18 -15.96 3.27 26.74
CA THR A 18 -16.46 1.94 27.10
C THR A 18 -15.43 0.84 26.84
N VAL A 19 -14.66 0.94 25.75
CA VAL A 19 -13.51 0.06 25.47
C VAL A 19 -12.48 0.14 26.61
N PHE A 20 -12.12 1.35 27.04
CA PHE A 20 -11.20 1.56 28.16
C PHE A 20 -11.71 0.97 29.48
N ARG A 21 -13.01 1.11 29.75
CA ARG A 21 -13.67 0.61 30.97
C ARG A 21 -13.75 -0.92 31.04
N LYS A 22 -13.57 -1.62 29.91
CA LYS A 22 -13.66 -3.08 29.80
C LYS A 22 -12.30 -3.76 29.66
N HIS A 23 -11.33 -3.10 29.02
CA HIS A 23 -10.00 -3.66 28.74
C HIS A 23 -8.87 -3.04 29.58
N GLY A 24 -9.14 -1.95 30.31
CA GLY A 24 -8.24 -1.37 31.30
C GLY A 24 -8.68 -1.63 32.74
N PRO A 25 -8.59 -2.86 33.30
CA PRO A 25 -8.83 -3.09 34.73
C PRO A 25 -7.82 -2.35 35.65
N THR A 26 -6.78 -1.76 35.07
CA THR A 26 -5.79 -0.90 35.73
C THR A 26 -5.71 0.51 35.13
N LEU A 27 -6.53 0.86 34.14
CA LEU A 27 -6.54 2.17 33.48
C LEU A 27 -7.94 2.77 33.57
N THR A 28 -8.15 3.68 34.53
CA THR A 28 -9.47 4.24 34.81
C THR A 28 -9.99 5.12 33.66
N PRO A 29 -11.31 5.23 33.43
CA PRO A 29 -11.86 5.99 32.30
C PRO A 29 -11.53 7.50 32.25
N GLU A 30 -10.98 8.06 33.33
CA GLU A 30 -10.61 9.48 33.48
C GLU A 30 -9.33 9.86 32.69
N PHE A 31 -8.60 8.84 32.25
CA PHE A 31 -7.27 8.86 31.63
C PHE A 31 -7.24 9.48 30.21
N PHE A 32 -8.39 9.78 29.61
CA PHE A 32 -8.49 10.09 28.18
C PHE A 32 -8.83 11.54 27.86
N PHE A 33 -8.38 11.97 26.68
CA PHE A 33 -8.76 13.19 25.98
C PHE A 33 -10.21 13.08 25.49
N THR A 34 -11.15 12.95 26.42
CA THR A 34 -12.55 12.78 26.05
C THR A 34 -13.16 14.12 25.68
N CYS A 35 -13.97 14.15 24.63
CA CYS A 35 -14.79 15.31 24.29
C CYS A 35 -15.60 15.74 25.51
N LYS A 36 -16.16 14.78 26.28
CA LYS A 36 -16.89 15.06 27.53
C LYS A 36 -16.08 15.88 28.54
N ARG A 37 -14.78 15.62 28.73
CA ARG A 37 -13.91 16.38 29.64
C ARG A 37 -13.50 17.73 29.03
N LEU A 38 -13.22 17.76 27.72
CA LEU A 38 -12.88 19.00 27.01
C LEU A 38 -14.08 19.95 26.85
N SER A 39 -15.31 19.45 26.96
CA SER A 39 -16.55 20.20 26.75
C SER A 39 -17.45 20.34 28.00
N SER A 40 -17.12 19.73 29.14
CA SER A 40 -17.98 19.78 30.33
C SER A 40 -17.99 21.15 31.01
N ASP A 41 -16.84 21.84 31.04
CA ASP A 41 -16.68 23.16 31.65
C ASP A 41 -15.83 24.14 30.81
N GLY A 42 -15.15 23.67 29.76
CA GLY A 42 -14.19 24.45 28.97
C GLY A 42 -12.86 24.72 29.68
N GLN A 43 -12.82 24.76 31.01
CA GLN A 43 -11.60 24.96 31.78
C GLN A 43 -10.58 23.83 31.53
N SER A 44 -11.05 22.59 31.47
CA SER A 44 -10.20 21.44 31.11
C SER A 44 -9.57 21.54 29.71
N PHE A 45 -10.20 22.26 28.77
CA PHE A 45 -9.62 22.57 27.45
C PHE A 45 -8.63 23.74 27.52
N LEU A 46 -8.91 24.76 28.34
CA LEU A 46 -8.03 25.92 28.53
C LEU A 46 -6.73 25.55 29.28
N ASP A 47 -6.80 24.74 30.34
CA ASP A 47 -5.63 24.25 31.09
C ASP A 47 -4.71 23.40 30.20
N LEU A 48 -5.33 22.56 29.37
CA LEU A 48 -4.66 21.75 28.36
C LEU A 48 -4.00 22.62 27.28
N LEU A 49 -4.72 23.62 26.77
CA LEU A 49 -4.20 24.56 25.78
C LEU A 49 -3.02 25.32 26.36
N GLN A 50 -3.14 25.85 27.57
CA GLN A 50 -2.07 26.56 28.28
C GLN A 50 -0.85 25.65 28.54
N SER A 51 -1.06 24.36 28.81
CA SER A 51 0.01 23.36 28.93
C SER A 51 0.73 23.06 27.60
N ALA A 52 0.06 23.29 26.46
CA ALA A 52 0.60 23.09 25.12
C ALA A 52 1.18 24.36 24.48
N LEU A 53 0.79 25.55 24.95
CA LEU A 53 1.33 26.83 24.49
C LEU A 53 2.83 26.95 24.80
N LEU A 54 3.57 27.65 23.95
CA LEU A 54 4.98 27.93 24.15
C LEU A 54 5.14 29.23 24.94
N ASP A 55 5.99 29.19 25.97
CA ASP A 55 6.25 30.31 26.87
C ASP A 55 6.81 31.53 26.09
N ASP A 56 7.57 31.24 25.03
CA ASP A 56 7.94 32.18 23.96
C ASP A 56 7.58 31.54 22.59
N PRO A 57 6.57 32.03 21.87
CA PRO A 57 6.17 31.49 20.56
C PRO A 57 7.17 31.78 19.44
N SER A 58 8.19 32.62 19.67
CA SER A 58 9.28 32.86 18.71
C SER A 58 10.37 31.77 18.74
N VAL A 59 10.37 30.89 19.75
CA VAL A 59 11.38 29.83 19.95
C VAL A 59 10.78 28.45 19.71
N VAL A 60 11.18 27.79 18.62
CA VAL A 60 10.77 26.41 18.32
C VAL A 60 11.48 25.42 19.27
N PRO A 61 10.75 24.58 20.02
CA PRO A 61 11.35 23.61 20.94
C PRO A 61 12.20 22.58 20.21
N LYS A 62 13.42 22.34 20.71
CA LYS A 62 14.35 21.31 20.17
C LYS A 62 14.06 19.91 20.71
N THR A 63 13.23 19.80 21.74
CA THR A 63 12.76 18.57 22.36
C THR A 63 11.23 18.56 22.36
N LEU A 64 10.62 17.37 22.38
CA LEU A 64 9.17 17.23 22.45
C LEU A 64 8.67 17.82 23.78
N ARG A 65 7.87 18.89 23.75
CA ARG A 65 7.17 19.36 24.94
C ARG A 65 6.13 18.30 25.31
N TYR A 66 6.33 17.69 26.47
CA TYR A 66 5.42 16.70 27.02
C TYR A 66 4.27 17.42 27.74
N ILE A 67 3.05 16.93 27.52
CA ILE A 67 1.83 17.51 28.10
C ILE A 67 1.45 16.63 29.31
N PRO A 68 1.65 17.11 30.54
CA PRO A 68 1.53 16.30 31.76
C PRO A 68 0.09 15.87 32.00
N HIS A 69 -0.07 14.70 32.62
CA HIS A 69 -1.36 14.20 33.11
C HIS A 69 -1.10 13.12 34.17
N PRO A 70 -1.59 13.25 35.42
CA PRO A 70 -1.14 12.44 36.55
C PRO A 70 -1.12 10.92 36.31
N ASP A 71 -2.17 10.36 35.69
CA ASP A 71 -2.28 8.93 35.46
C ASP A 71 -1.39 8.45 34.30
N TRP A 72 -1.24 9.30 33.27
CA TRP A 72 -0.30 9.06 32.18
C TRP A 72 1.15 9.19 32.65
N ASP A 73 1.43 10.10 33.58
CA ASP A 73 2.75 10.37 34.14
C ASP A 73 3.17 9.25 35.11
N ALA A 74 2.23 8.71 35.90
CA ALA A 74 2.42 7.51 36.71
C ALA A 74 2.65 6.25 35.86
N PHE A 75 1.90 6.11 34.75
CA PHE A 75 2.13 5.04 33.77
C PHE A 75 3.48 5.21 33.04
N ALA A 76 3.83 6.44 32.66
CA ALA A 76 5.09 6.77 32.03
C ALA A 76 6.28 6.47 32.96
N ALA A 77 6.21 6.89 34.23
CA ALA A 77 7.23 6.61 35.23
C ALA A 77 7.39 5.11 35.50
N THR A 78 6.31 4.33 35.51
CA THR A 78 6.41 2.85 35.66
C THR A 78 6.98 2.17 34.42
N GLN A 79 6.73 2.69 33.20
CA GLN A 79 7.47 2.25 32.01
C GLN A 79 8.93 2.72 32.03
N GLU A 80 9.23 3.91 32.57
CA GLU A 80 10.57 4.47 32.54
C GLU A 80 11.52 3.91 33.59
N ALA A 81 11.00 3.50 34.74
CA ALA A 81 11.73 2.78 35.78
C ALA A 81 12.14 1.34 35.39
N ARG A 82 11.57 0.77 34.31
CA ARG A 82 11.99 -0.53 33.77
C ARG A 82 13.38 -0.43 33.13
N THR A 83 14.37 -1.02 33.79
CA THR A 83 15.78 -1.08 33.37
C THR A 83 16.07 -2.19 32.37
N ASP A 84 15.16 -3.15 32.23
CA ASP A 84 15.23 -4.32 31.34
C ASP A 84 14.82 -4.00 29.88
N ARG A 85 14.35 -2.78 29.61
CA ARG A 85 13.80 -2.41 28.30
C ARG A 85 14.82 -2.53 27.16
N THR A 86 14.38 -3.21 26.10
CA THR A 86 15.01 -3.25 24.78
C THR A 86 15.05 -1.86 24.14
N ASP A 87 15.91 -1.68 23.13
CA ASP A 87 15.96 -0.41 22.38
C ASP A 87 14.71 -0.23 21.51
N GLU A 88 14.10 -1.33 21.08
CA GLU A 88 12.80 -1.39 20.42
C GLU A 88 11.66 -0.89 21.32
N GLU A 89 11.58 -1.35 22.58
CA GLU A 89 10.62 -0.83 23.56
C GLU A 89 10.82 0.68 23.82
N LYS A 90 12.07 1.16 23.89
CA LYS A 90 12.38 2.60 24.04
C LYS A 90 11.92 3.41 22.82
N VAL A 91 12.11 2.88 21.61
CA VAL A 91 11.70 3.53 20.36
C VAL A 91 10.17 3.53 20.19
N ALA A 92 9.49 2.43 20.55
CA ALA A 92 8.03 2.35 20.57
C ALA A 92 7.45 3.32 21.61
N TRP A 93 8.04 3.37 22.82
CA TRP A 93 7.66 4.32 23.87
C TRP A 93 7.78 5.78 23.40
N ALA A 94 8.90 6.14 22.79
CA ALA A 94 9.09 7.48 22.22
C ALA A 94 8.11 7.80 21.08
N GLU A 95 7.72 6.82 20.28
CA GLU A 95 6.73 6.97 19.21
C GLU A 95 5.30 7.16 19.76
N VAL A 96 4.93 6.43 20.82
CA VAL A 96 3.67 6.66 21.56
C VAL A 96 3.65 8.07 22.17
N MET A 97 4.75 8.54 22.76
CA MET A 97 4.85 9.92 23.25
C MET A 97 4.64 10.94 22.12
N MET A 98 5.31 10.76 20.98
CA MET A 98 5.19 11.65 19.82
C MET A 98 3.78 11.65 19.23
N LEU A 99 3.16 10.48 19.06
CA LEU A 99 1.81 10.34 18.51
C LEU A 99 0.76 10.96 19.44
N ARG A 100 0.89 10.77 20.76
CA ARG A 100 0.07 11.44 21.77
C ARG A 100 0.18 12.97 21.64
N THR A 101 1.38 13.55 21.77
CA THR A 101 1.56 15.01 21.68
C THR A 101 1.08 15.56 20.33
N LYS A 102 1.35 14.86 19.22
CA LYS A 102 0.89 15.27 17.88
C LYS A 102 -0.63 15.27 17.74
N LEU A 103 -1.32 14.26 18.28
CA LEU A 103 -2.79 14.22 18.31
C LEU A 103 -3.36 15.39 19.12
N ILE A 104 -2.79 15.64 20.30
CA ILE A 104 -3.20 16.74 21.18
C ILE A 104 -3.06 18.08 20.47
N CYS A 105 -1.89 18.35 19.87
CA CYS A 105 -1.65 19.59 19.13
C CYS A 105 -2.60 19.75 17.93
N TYR A 106 -2.95 18.67 17.23
CA TYR A 106 -3.97 18.76 16.16
C TYR A 106 -5.36 19.05 16.70
N VAL A 107 -5.81 18.36 17.75
CA VAL A 107 -7.12 18.62 18.38
C VAL A 107 -7.21 20.08 18.82
N LEU A 108 -6.23 20.59 19.57
CA LEU A 108 -6.17 21.99 20.00
C LEU A 108 -6.20 22.95 18.80
N HIS A 109 -5.36 22.74 17.79
CA HIS A 109 -5.28 23.62 16.62
C HIS A 109 -6.59 23.64 15.82
N PHE A 110 -7.20 22.48 15.54
CA PHE A 110 -8.45 22.43 14.80
C PHE A 110 -9.62 23.02 15.60
N THR A 111 -9.71 22.76 16.92
CA THR A 111 -10.74 23.37 17.78
C THR A 111 -10.62 24.89 17.84
N ILE A 112 -9.41 25.44 18.00
CA ILE A 112 -9.19 26.90 17.99
C ILE A 112 -9.62 27.51 16.66
N ARG A 113 -9.25 26.91 15.53
CA ARG A 113 -9.66 27.43 14.21
C ARG A 113 -11.18 27.40 14.02
N MET A 114 -11.83 26.31 14.41
CA MET A 114 -13.29 26.19 14.36
C MET A 114 -14.01 27.16 15.30
N PHE A 115 -13.41 27.51 16.45
CA PHE A 115 -14.01 28.44 17.41
C PHE A 115 -13.92 29.92 16.99
N PHE A 116 -12.91 30.29 16.20
CA PHE A 116 -12.69 31.67 15.71
C PHE A 116 -13.11 31.87 14.24
N ASP A 117 -13.93 30.97 13.67
CA ASP A 117 -14.35 30.99 12.26
C ASP A 117 -13.18 31.10 11.25
N LEU A 118 -12.00 30.55 11.60
CA LEU A 118 -10.81 30.61 10.77
C LEU A 118 -10.77 29.43 9.80
N ASP A 119 -10.76 29.74 8.50
CA ASP A 119 -10.74 28.77 7.40
C ASP A 119 -9.75 27.60 7.65
N PRO A 120 -10.16 26.33 7.51
CA PRO A 120 -9.24 25.21 7.67
C PRO A 120 -8.23 25.18 6.52
N LEU A 121 -6.94 25.03 6.86
CA LEU A 121 -5.84 24.97 5.89
C LEU A 121 -6.10 23.93 4.79
N ALA A 122 -6.13 24.38 3.54
CA ALA A 122 -6.39 23.54 2.39
C ALA A 122 -5.25 22.54 2.13
N LEU A 123 -5.58 21.26 2.08
CA LEU A 123 -4.69 20.18 1.63
C LEU A 123 -5.02 19.86 0.17
N THR A 124 -4.10 20.18 -0.75
CA THR A 124 -4.29 20.02 -2.21
C THR A 124 -4.00 18.61 -2.70
N LEU A 125 -4.76 18.17 -3.71
CA LEU A 125 -4.60 16.89 -4.41
C LEU A 125 -4.88 17.05 -5.92
N GLU A 126 -4.03 16.45 -6.75
CA GLU A 126 -4.05 16.57 -8.22
C GLU A 126 -4.99 15.54 -8.90
N LYS A 127 -5.48 15.87 -10.11
CA LYS A 127 -6.29 15.00 -10.98
C LYS A 127 -5.48 14.55 -12.22
N ARG A 128 -5.77 13.36 -12.78
CA ARG A 128 -5.18 12.83 -14.04
C ARG A 128 -6.21 12.77 -15.18
N ASP A 129 -5.75 12.64 -16.43
CA ASP A 129 -6.49 12.99 -17.67
C ASP A 129 -6.53 11.87 -18.75
N LYS A 130 -7.46 11.95 -19.72
CA LYS A 130 -8.12 10.79 -20.37
C LYS A 130 -7.75 10.43 -21.84
N LYS A 131 -6.48 10.38 -22.28
CA LYS A 131 -6.18 10.54 -23.74
C LYS A 131 -5.41 9.45 -24.54
N SER A 132 -5.21 8.21 -24.07
CA SER A 132 -4.39 7.21 -24.79
C SER A 132 -5.03 5.82 -24.94
N LEU A 133 -5.41 5.42 -26.17
CA LEU A 133 -5.85 4.04 -26.50
C LEU A 133 -5.88 3.76 -28.04
N LYS A 134 -4.87 3.05 -28.58
CA LYS A 134 -4.87 2.25 -29.83
C LYS A 134 -3.80 1.14 -29.75
N ARG A 135 -3.88 0.09 -30.59
CA ARG A 135 -3.55 -1.31 -30.24
C ARG A 135 -2.82 -2.05 -31.37
N GLU A 136 -1.81 -2.90 -31.06
CA GLU A 136 -1.27 -3.99 -31.91
C GLU A 136 -0.76 -5.20 -31.07
N ASP A 137 -0.44 -6.33 -31.72
CA ASP A 137 -0.32 -7.70 -31.15
C ASP A 137 1.04 -8.08 -30.49
N PRO A 138 1.06 -9.03 -29.53
CA PRO A 138 2.28 -9.48 -28.84
C PRO A 138 2.86 -10.83 -29.33
N LEU A 139 4.20 -10.89 -29.49
CA LEU A 139 5.14 -11.99 -29.13
C LEU A 139 6.39 -12.07 -30.05
N GLU A 140 7.30 -11.09 -29.99
CA GLU A 140 8.67 -11.23 -30.50
C GLU A 140 9.70 -10.69 -29.47
N GLY A 141 10.77 -11.45 -29.22
CA GLY A 141 11.85 -11.08 -28.30
C GLY A 141 13.17 -10.83 -29.04
N VAL A 142 13.67 -9.60 -29.00
CA VAL A 142 14.92 -9.18 -29.65
C VAL A 142 16.08 -9.16 -28.64
N TYR A 143 17.31 -9.40 -29.10
CA TYR A 143 18.52 -9.31 -28.27
C TYR A 143 18.72 -7.91 -27.65
N ASP A 144 18.61 -7.84 -26.32
CA ASP A 144 18.66 -6.61 -25.51
C ASP A 144 19.95 -5.78 -25.64
N GLY A 145 21.03 -6.35 -26.19
CA GLY A 145 22.28 -5.63 -26.42
C GLY A 145 22.35 -4.84 -27.74
N CYS A 146 21.25 -4.73 -28.49
CA CYS A 146 21.18 -3.91 -29.70
C CYS A 146 20.14 -2.80 -29.60
N GLN A 147 20.58 -1.55 -29.74
CA GLN A 147 19.72 -0.36 -29.72
C GLN A 147 18.95 -0.12 -31.04
N ASN A 148 19.16 -0.93 -32.08
CA ASN A 148 18.45 -0.80 -33.36
C ASN A 148 17.19 -1.68 -33.37
N LEU A 149 16.02 -1.03 -33.28
CA LEU A 149 14.68 -1.64 -33.41
C LEU A 149 14.32 -2.06 -34.84
N SER A 150 15.28 -2.09 -35.75
CA SER A 150 15.12 -2.59 -37.12
C SER A 150 16.41 -3.30 -37.55
N PRO A 151 16.33 -4.32 -38.42
CA PRO A 151 17.51 -4.95 -38.99
C PRO A 151 18.41 -3.93 -39.68
N ALA A 152 19.70 -3.93 -39.35
CA ALA A 152 20.67 -2.92 -39.81
C ALA A 152 20.96 -2.98 -41.33
N ASP A 153 20.42 -3.98 -42.02
CA ASP A 153 20.47 -4.16 -43.47
C ASP A 153 19.15 -3.77 -44.18
N GLY A 154 18.20 -3.16 -43.47
CA GLY A 154 16.91 -2.75 -44.01
C GLY A 154 15.95 -3.90 -44.31
N SER A 155 16.30 -5.14 -43.93
CA SER A 155 15.40 -6.28 -44.08
C SER A 155 14.22 -6.21 -43.09
N SER A 156 13.10 -6.83 -43.43
CA SER A 156 11.89 -6.81 -42.59
C SER A 156 11.88 -7.87 -41.48
N LYS A 157 13.01 -8.55 -41.20
CA LYS A 157 13.08 -9.68 -40.25
C LYS A 157 14.42 -9.73 -39.52
N PHE A 158 14.38 -9.83 -38.20
CA PHE A 158 15.58 -10.06 -37.39
C PHE A 158 16.24 -11.41 -37.68
N LYS A 159 17.57 -11.46 -37.65
CA LYS A 159 18.35 -12.68 -37.90
C LYS A 159 18.45 -13.49 -36.61
N HIS A 160 17.88 -14.69 -36.57
CA HIS A 160 17.94 -15.55 -35.38
C HIS A 160 19.20 -16.43 -35.36
N CYS A 161 19.64 -16.87 -34.18
CA CYS A 161 20.64 -17.93 -34.08
C CYS A 161 20.05 -19.26 -34.55
N PRO A 162 20.50 -19.83 -35.69
CA PRO A 162 19.92 -21.07 -36.22
C PRO A 162 20.16 -22.25 -35.28
N ARG A 163 21.30 -22.28 -34.58
CA ARG A 163 21.66 -23.38 -33.66
C ARG A 163 20.79 -23.41 -32.40
N CYS A 164 20.39 -22.26 -31.85
CA CYS A 164 19.42 -22.21 -30.75
C CYS A 164 18.02 -22.58 -31.22
N PHE A 165 17.60 -22.07 -32.38
CA PHE A 165 16.28 -22.37 -32.90
C PHE A 165 16.12 -23.86 -33.28
N GLN A 166 17.11 -24.46 -33.94
CA GLN A 166 17.09 -25.88 -34.30
C GLN A 166 17.18 -26.81 -33.07
N ALA A 167 18.07 -26.53 -32.11
CA ALA A 167 18.32 -27.43 -30.99
C ALA A 167 17.29 -27.30 -29.85
N THR A 168 16.71 -26.11 -29.62
CA THR A 168 15.83 -25.86 -28.47
C THR A 168 14.61 -24.99 -28.80
N GLN A 169 14.30 -24.73 -30.08
CA GLN A 169 13.24 -23.81 -30.52
C GLN A 169 13.37 -22.37 -29.98
N ARG A 170 14.48 -22.04 -29.31
CA ARG A 170 14.73 -20.73 -28.72
C ARG A 170 15.18 -19.72 -29.77
N ARG A 171 14.28 -18.79 -30.13
CA ARG A 171 14.57 -17.66 -31.02
C ARG A 171 15.38 -16.59 -30.30
N VAL A 172 16.70 -16.64 -30.43
CA VAL A 172 17.57 -15.50 -30.07
C VAL A 172 17.76 -14.65 -31.32
N LEU A 173 17.08 -13.50 -31.38
CA LEU A 173 17.03 -12.62 -32.55
C LEU A 173 18.09 -11.51 -32.47
N TYR A 174 18.74 -11.18 -33.59
CA TYR A 174 19.73 -10.10 -33.68
C TYR A 174 19.38 -9.11 -34.79
N CYS A 175 19.54 -7.82 -34.48
CA CYS A 175 19.42 -6.70 -35.44
C CYS A 175 20.52 -6.72 -36.51
N SER A 176 21.67 -7.36 -36.24
CA SER A 176 22.80 -7.42 -37.17
C SER A 176 23.76 -8.58 -36.85
N PRO A 177 24.57 -9.04 -37.82
CA PRO A 177 25.67 -9.97 -37.56
C PRO A 177 26.75 -9.42 -36.60
N ILE A 178 26.85 -8.09 -36.46
CA ILE A 178 27.80 -7.45 -35.53
C ILE A 178 27.33 -7.67 -34.08
N CYS A 179 26.06 -7.40 -33.80
CA CYS A 179 25.46 -7.63 -32.48
C CYS A 179 25.44 -9.12 -32.13
N GLN A 180 25.18 -10.00 -33.12
CA GLN A 180 25.34 -11.44 -32.94
C GLN A 180 26.77 -11.81 -32.53
N LYS A 181 27.80 -11.27 -33.21
CA LYS A 181 29.21 -11.54 -32.87
C LYS A 181 29.62 -10.96 -31.52
N ALA A 182 29.03 -9.84 -31.09
CA ALA A 182 29.24 -9.26 -29.77
C ALA A 182 28.65 -10.15 -28.67
N ASP A 183 27.37 -10.50 -28.77
CA ASP A 183 26.67 -11.40 -27.84
C ASP A 183 27.35 -12.78 -27.78
N TRP A 184 27.77 -13.31 -28.93
CA TRP A 184 28.47 -14.57 -29.04
C TRP A 184 29.72 -14.61 -28.17
N LYS A 185 30.52 -13.53 -28.16
CA LYS A 185 31.73 -13.46 -27.33
C LYS A 185 31.44 -13.33 -25.84
N LEU A 186 30.34 -12.66 -25.48
CA LEU A 186 30.04 -12.28 -24.09
C LEU A 186 29.21 -13.33 -23.34
N ARG A 187 28.09 -13.79 -23.92
CA ARG A 187 27.12 -14.65 -23.23
C ARG A 187 26.67 -15.84 -24.08
N HIS A 188 26.29 -15.59 -25.33
CA HIS A 188 25.56 -16.58 -26.11
C HIS A 188 26.36 -17.85 -26.43
N LYS A 189 27.69 -17.79 -26.61
CA LYS A 189 28.50 -18.99 -26.84
C LYS A 189 28.41 -20.00 -25.70
N ALA A 190 28.22 -19.57 -24.45
CA ALA A 190 28.09 -20.47 -23.30
C ALA A 190 26.81 -21.32 -23.37
N VAL A 191 25.72 -20.73 -23.87
CA VAL A 191 24.36 -21.30 -23.89
C VAL A 191 23.85 -21.66 -25.28
N CYS A 192 24.67 -21.54 -26.33
CA CYS A 192 24.22 -21.71 -27.71
C CYS A 192 23.82 -23.17 -28.00
N GLY A 193 22.58 -23.38 -28.44
CA GLY A 193 22.06 -24.71 -28.77
C GLY A 193 21.92 -25.66 -27.58
N LYS A 194 22.07 -25.16 -26.35
CA LYS A 194 21.79 -25.91 -25.11
C LYS A 194 20.39 -25.55 -24.59
N PRO A 195 19.69 -26.50 -23.92
CA PRO A 195 18.63 -26.16 -22.98
C PRO A 195 19.22 -25.23 -21.91
N LEU A 196 18.48 -24.21 -21.50
CA LEU A 196 18.90 -23.34 -20.40
C LEU A 196 18.46 -23.98 -19.08
N SER A 197 19.41 -24.35 -18.21
CA SER A 197 19.12 -24.55 -16.80
C SER A 197 19.08 -23.21 -16.06
N PHE A 198 18.61 -23.21 -14.81
CA PHE A 198 18.59 -22.00 -13.98
C PHE A 198 20.01 -21.51 -13.67
N ASP A 199 20.95 -22.43 -13.44
CA ASP A 199 22.36 -22.14 -13.13
C ASP A 199 23.12 -21.60 -14.36
N ASP A 200 22.75 -22.03 -15.58
CA ASP A 200 23.28 -21.46 -16.84
C ASP A 200 22.90 -19.98 -17.03
N VAL A 201 21.80 -19.51 -16.42
CA VAL A 201 21.38 -18.10 -16.50
C VAL A 201 22.09 -17.27 -15.45
N ALA A 202 22.19 -17.78 -14.22
CA ALA A 202 22.82 -17.09 -13.08
C ALA A 202 24.35 -16.89 -13.23
N THR A 203 25.00 -17.61 -14.15
CA THR A 203 26.45 -17.57 -14.37
C THR A 203 26.88 -16.75 -15.60
N LEU A 204 25.94 -16.13 -16.33
CA LEU A 204 26.27 -15.27 -17.47
C LEU A 204 26.78 -13.90 -17.00
N PRO A 205 27.85 -13.35 -17.60
CA PRO A 205 28.35 -12.03 -17.22
C PRO A 205 27.38 -10.92 -17.64
N ASP A 206 27.05 -10.04 -16.71
CA ASP A 206 26.27 -8.83 -16.98
C ASP A 206 27.04 -7.88 -17.90
N ILE A 207 26.31 -7.31 -18.87
CA ILE A 207 26.81 -6.25 -19.74
C ILE A 207 26.28 -4.92 -19.17
N PRO A 208 27.13 -3.90 -18.94
CA PRO A 208 26.64 -2.59 -18.51
C PRO A 208 25.75 -1.98 -19.59
N LEU A 209 24.44 -1.94 -19.32
CA LEU A 209 23.43 -1.37 -20.20
C LEU A 209 23.65 0.13 -20.40
N ASN A 210 23.80 0.56 -21.64
CA ASN A 210 23.64 1.97 -22.01
C ASN A 210 22.21 2.21 -22.51
N LYS A 211 21.62 3.34 -22.12
CA LYS A 211 20.19 3.48 -21.77
C LYS A 211 19.17 3.26 -22.91
N LYS A 212 17.94 2.98 -22.46
CA LYS A 212 16.61 2.96 -23.12
C LYS A 212 16.16 1.59 -23.70
N LEU A 213 14.97 1.16 -23.25
CA LEU A 213 14.24 -0.08 -23.57
C LEU A 213 12.76 0.27 -23.86
N PRO A 214 12.01 -0.47 -24.71
CA PRO A 214 10.58 -0.24 -24.96
C PRO A 214 9.63 -1.16 -24.17
N ALA A 215 8.31 -0.86 -24.23
CA ALA A 215 7.27 -1.31 -23.30
C ALA A 215 6.60 -2.69 -23.59
N TRP A 216 5.84 -3.19 -22.60
CA TRP A 216 5.07 -4.45 -22.59
C TRP A 216 3.54 -4.22 -22.62
N VAL A 217 2.76 -5.29 -22.84
CA VAL A 217 1.31 -5.26 -23.17
C VAL A 217 0.36 -5.42 -21.97
N GLU A 218 -0.82 -4.80 -22.04
CA GLU A 218 -1.90 -4.83 -21.03
C GLU A 218 -2.42 -6.24 -20.67
N PRO A 219 -2.86 -6.47 -19.41
CA PRO A 219 -3.26 -7.80 -18.94
C PRO A 219 -4.66 -8.25 -19.38
N THR A 220 -4.76 -8.97 -20.50
CA THR A 220 -5.92 -9.82 -20.83
C THR A 220 -5.86 -11.17 -20.10
N ARG A 221 -6.97 -11.64 -19.53
CA ARG A 221 -7.05 -12.94 -18.84
C ARG A 221 -7.83 -13.98 -19.63
N THR A 222 -7.41 -15.23 -19.51
CA THR A 222 -7.80 -16.36 -20.37
C THR A 222 -8.29 -17.51 -19.51
N VAL A 223 -9.54 -17.95 -19.69
CA VAL A 223 -10.10 -19.12 -18.99
C VAL A 223 -10.43 -20.20 -20.01
N GLN A 224 -10.01 -21.43 -19.73
CA GLN A 224 -10.16 -22.58 -20.61
C GLN A 224 -11.31 -23.46 -20.12
N ASP A 225 -12.45 -23.37 -20.81
CA ASP A 225 -13.55 -24.33 -20.76
C ASP A 225 -13.53 -25.15 -22.07
N ASP A 226 -14.00 -26.40 -22.02
CA ASP A 226 -13.58 -27.52 -22.89
C ASP A 226 -14.05 -27.45 -24.36
N SER A 227 -14.47 -26.28 -24.82
CA SER A 227 -14.69 -26.00 -26.25
C SER A 227 -14.45 -24.55 -26.69
N ARG A 228 -14.38 -23.57 -25.78
CA ARG A 228 -14.09 -22.15 -26.12
C ARG A 228 -13.36 -21.43 -25.00
N ILE A 229 -12.16 -20.96 -25.32
CA ILE A 229 -11.42 -20.01 -24.48
C ILE A 229 -12.16 -18.67 -24.51
N GLN A 230 -12.68 -18.24 -23.35
CA GLN A 230 -13.29 -16.91 -23.21
C GLN A 230 -12.33 -15.98 -22.46
N THR A 231 -11.87 -14.92 -23.12
CA THR A 231 -11.07 -13.87 -22.48
C THR A 231 -11.99 -12.80 -21.89
N VAL A 232 -11.99 -12.65 -20.58
CA VAL A 232 -12.73 -11.57 -19.89
C VAL A 232 -11.74 -10.46 -19.55
N PRO A 233 -11.86 -9.25 -20.14
CA PRO A 233 -10.99 -8.13 -19.79
C PRO A 233 -11.26 -7.66 -18.37
N MET A 234 -10.21 -7.28 -17.65
CA MET A 234 -10.36 -6.74 -16.30
C MET A 234 -10.92 -5.31 -16.35
N PRO A 235 -11.91 -4.95 -15.51
CA PRO A 235 -12.41 -3.57 -15.47
C PRO A 235 -11.32 -2.60 -15.00
N THR A 236 -11.30 -1.37 -15.53
CA THR A 236 -10.27 -0.38 -15.17
C THR A 236 -10.73 0.60 -14.08
N ALA A 237 -9.78 1.24 -13.39
CA ALA A 237 -10.07 2.32 -12.45
C ALA A 237 -10.82 3.51 -13.10
N GLU A 238 -10.54 3.83 -14.37
CA GLU A 238 -11.28 4.88 -15.10
C GLU A 238 -12.75 4.49 -15.34
N GLN A 239 -13.03 3.23 -15.65
CA GLN A 239 -14.41 2.75 -15.81
C GLN A 239 -15.21 2.91 -14.52
N ALA A 240 -14.59 2.70 -13.35
CA ALA A 240 -15.23 2.96 -12.06
C ALA A 240 -15.67 4.43 -11.91
N ALA A 241 -14.82 5.38 -12.33
CA ALA A 241 -15.12 6.81 -12.27
C ALA A 241 -16.17 7.28 -13.31
N THR A 242 -16.30 6.58 -14.44
CA THR A 242 -17.09 7.05 -15.59
C THR A 242 -18.45 6.36 -15.75
N ASP A 243 -18.53 5.07 -15.44
CA ASP A 243 -19.75 4.27 -15.52
C ASP A 243 -19.68 3.14 -14.49
N ALA A 244 -19.94 3.49 -13.22
CA ALA A 244 -19.88 2.58 -12.09
C ALA A 244 -20.73 1.31 -12.32
N HIS A 245 -21.91 1.43 -12.91
CA HIS A 245 -22.79 0.28 -13.16
C HIS A 245 -22.21 -0.69 -14.21
N LYS A 246 -21.59 -0.19 -15.29
CA LYS A 246 -20.94 -1.04 -16.30
C LYS A 246 -19.66 -1.67 -15.77
N TRP A 247 -18.87 -0.90 -15.02
CA TRP A 247 -17.69 -1.38 -14.31
C TRP A 247 -18.04 -2.52 -13.34
N ASP A 248 -19.11 -2.36 -12.56
CA ASP A 248 -19.56 -3.35 -11.58
C ASP A 248 -20.07 -4.65 -12.23
N ARG A 249 -20.91 -4.56 -13.29
CA ARG A 249 -21.33 -5.74 -14.06
C ARG A 249 -20.16 -6.50 -14.69
N ALA A 250 -19.08 -5.80 -15.06
CA ALA A 250 -17.88 -6.42 -15.58
C ALA A 250 -17.08 -7.14 -14.48
N TRP A 251 -17.05 -6.60 -13.24
CA TRP A 251 -16.55 -7.33 -12.07
C TRP A 251 -17.38 -8.57 -11.74
N ASP A 252 -18.71 -8.48 -11.72
CA ASP A 252 -19.59 -9.65 -11.49
C ASP A 252 -19.42 -10.74 -12.54
N SER A 253 -19.13 -10.35 -13.79
CA SER A 253 -18.80 -11.29 -14.87
C SER A 253 -17.44 -11.96 -14.61
N LEU A 254 -16.44 -11.19 -14.16
CA LEU A 254 -15.11 -11.68 -13.84
C LEU A 254 -15.10 -12.61 -12.61
N PHE A 255 -15.86 -12.28 -11.55
CA PHE A 255 -15.99 -13.11 -10.35
C PHE A 255 -16.70 -14.46 -10.56
N ARG A 256 -17.34 -14.67 -11.73
CA ARG A 256 -17.88 -16.00 -12.12
C ARG A 256 -16.81 -16.93 -12.68
N VAL A 257 -15.68 -16.39 -13.15
CA VAL A 257 -14.62 -17.15 -13.83
C VAL A 257 -13.25 -17.05 -13.14
N VAL A 258 -13.09 -16.14 -12.19
CA VAL A 258 -11.85 -15.93 -11.42
C VAL A 258 -12.07 -16.31 -9.96
N THR A 259 -11.22 -17.23 -9.46
CA THR A 259 -11.15 -17.61 -8.05
C THR A 259 -9.92 -16.96 -7.38
N ALA A 260 -9.95 -16.81 -6.04
CA ALA A 260 -8.83 -16.22 -5.30
C ALA A 260 -7.47 -16.94 -5.52
N PRO A 261 -7.40 -18.29 -5.57
CA PRO A 261 -6.16 -19.01 -5.92
C PRO A 261 -5.59 -18.62 -7.30
N PHE A 262 -6.43 -18.36 -8.30
CA PHE A 262 -5.95 -17.98 -9.64
C PHE A 262 -5.20 -16.63 -9.62
N CYS A 263 -5.78 -15.61 -8.98
CA CYS A 263 -5.12 -14.31 -8.81
C CYS A 263 -3.83 -14.41 -7.98
N PHE A 264 -3.81 -15.32 -7.00
CA PHE A 264 -2.61 -15.58 -6.19
C PHE A 264 -1.44 -16.09 -7.04
N PHE A 265 -1.65 -17.13 -7.86
CA PHE A 265 -0.57 -17.71 -8.67
C PHE A 265 -0.08 -16.77 -9.78
N ASP A 266 -0.94 -15.93 -10.38
CA ASP A 266 -0.54 -14.84 -11.29
C ASP A 266 0.45 -13.89 -10.60
N MET A 267 0.13 -13.42 -9.38
CA MET A 267 1.01 -12.54 -8.62
C MET A 267 2.32 -13.22 -8.20
N VAL A 268 2.30 -14.49 -7.78
CA VAL A 268 3.51 -15.26 -7.46
C VAL A 268 4.40 -15.41 -8.71
N HIS A 269 3.81 -15.62 -9.89
CA HIS A 269 4.54 -15.72 -11.14
C HIS A 269 5.23 -14.39 -11.50
N ARG A 270 4.52 -13.26 -11.36
CA ARG A 270 5.11 -11.91 -11.56
C ARG A 270 6.22 -11.60 -10.57
N ASN A 271 6.02 -11.89 -9.28
CA ASN A 271 7.06 -11.69 -8.27
C ASN A 271 8.25 -12.65 -8.49
N LYS A 272 8.05 -13.81 -9.14
CA LYS A 272 9.15 -14.69 -9.57
C LYS A 272 9.95 -14.10 -10.74
N SER A 273 9.33 -13.39 -11.67
CA SER A 273 10.04 -12.71 -12.78
C SER A 273 10.71 -11.40 -12.38
N HIS A 274 10.14 -10.65 -11.43
CA HIS A 274 10.70 -9.37 -10.95
C HIS A 274 11.62 -9.51 -9.73
N GLY A 275 11.71 -10.70 -9.15
CA GLY A 275 12.42 -10.94 -7.90
C GLY A 275 11.63 -10.50 -6.66
N LEU A 276 12.14 -10.87 -5.49
CA LEU A 276 11.47 -10.68 -4.21
C LEU A 276 11.60 -9.23 -3.65
N GLU A 277 12.63 -8.49 -4.08
CA GLU A 277 12.98 -7.17 -3.52
C GLU A 277 11.90 -6.07 -3.69
N PRO A 278 11.19 -5.94 -4.83
CA PRO A 278 10.09 -4.99 -4.97
C PRO A 278 8.95 -5.26 -3.97
N THR A 279 8.53 -6.52 -3.83
CA THR A 279 7.46 -6.94 -2.91
C THR A 279 7.86 -6.72 -1.45
N LEU A 280 9.09 -7.08 -1.07
CA LEU A 280 9.63 -6.81 0.26
C LEU A 280 9.77 -5.30 0.54
N THR A 281 10.09 -4.50 -0.47
CA THR A 281 10.17 -3.05 -0.32
C THR A 281 8.79 -2.40 -0.17
N SER A 282 7.75 -2.94 -0.84
CA SER A 282 6.38 -2.43 -0.78
C SER A 282 5.62 -2.84 0.50
N TYR A 283 5.92 -4.02 1.04
CA TYR A 283 5.22 -4.63 2.16
C TYR A 283 5.02 -3.73 3.41
N PRO A 284 6.00 -2.96 3.92
CA PRO A 284 5.82 -2.21 5.17
C PRO A 284 4.96 -0.97 4.97
N TYR A 285 5.01 -0.37 3.78
CA TYR A 285 4.10 0.72 3.40
C TYR A 285 2.67 0.20 3.30
N LEU A 286 2.48 -0.94 2.64
CA LEU A 286 1.15 -1.56 2.52
C LEU A 286 0.61 -2.00 3.89
N LEU A 287 1.44 -2.58 4.75
CA LEU A 287 1.10 -2.92 6.13
C LEU A 287 0.67 -1.68 6.92
N SER A 288 1.50 -0.63 6.95
CA SER A 288 1.21 0.62 7.66
C SER A 288 -0.07 1.29 7.14
N ASN A 289 -0.25 1.35 5.82
CA ASN A 289 -1.48 1.86 5.20
C ASN A 289 -2.71 1.04 5.61
N THR A 290 -2.58 -0.29 5.71
CA THR A 290 -3.68 -1.19 6.07
C THR A 290 -4.05 -1.09 7.55
N SER A 291 -3.07 -1.08 8.47
CA SER A 291 -3.31 -0.80 9.88
C SER A 291 -3.95 0.59 10.07
N SER A 292 -3.50 1.60 9.32
CA SER A 292 -4.08 2.96 9.37
C SER A 292 -5.53 2.97 8.88
N ALA A 293 -5.84 2.29 7.78
CA ALA A 293 -7.18 2.19 7.21
C ALA A 293 -8.13 1.40 8.13
N GLN A 294 -7.67 0.33 8.79
CA GLN A 294 -8.46 -0.41 9.77
C GLN A 294 -8.69 0.37 11.06
N TYR A 295 -7.66 1.02 11.60
CA TYR A 295 -7.83 1.91 12.75
C TYR A 295 -8.91 2.93 12.45
N GLN A 296 -8.80 3.62 11.31
CA GLN A 296 -9.83 4.56 10.86
C GLN A 296 -11.19 3.92 10.74
N LEU A 297 -11.38 2.90 9.88
CA LEU A 297 -12.66 2.21 9.73
C LEU A 297 -13.28 1.80 11.08
N THR A 298 -12.46 1.39 12.05
CA THR A 298 -12.97 0.98 13.37
C THR A 298 -13.56 2.14 14.12
N VAL A 299 -12.77 3.20 14.21
CA VAL A 299 -13.11 4.37 14.99
C VAL A 299 -14.28 5.14 14.32
N ASP A 300 -14.34 5.01 12.99
CA ASP A 300 -15.41 5.39 12.09
C ASP A 300 -16.68 4.58 12.34
N ALA A 301 -16.70 3.28 12.03
CA ALA A 301 -17.87 2.43 12.20
C ALA A 301 -18.42 2.44 13.64
N GLN A 302 -17.58 2.77 14.64
CA GLN A 302 -18.04 3.27 15.93
C GLN A 302 -18.97 4.48 15.71
N ALA A 303 -18.55 5.72 15.42
CA ALA A 303 -19.41 6.91 15.17
C ALA A 303 -20.77 6.65 14.46
N CYS A 304 -20.81 5.80 13.44
CA CYS A 304 -22.06 5.41 12.77
C CYS A 304 -23.01 4.62 13.69
N PHE A 305 -22.51 3.65 14.46
CA PHE A 305 -23.35 2.64 15.12
C PHE A 305 -24.30 3.16 16.24
N ASN A 306 -23.93 4.13 17.09
CA ASN A 306 -24.88 4.78 18.04
C ASN A 306 -25.49 6.08 17.45
N ALA A 307 -25.04 6.55 16.28
CA ALA A 307 -25.86 7.39 15.40
C ALA A 307 -27.01 6.59 14.75
N GLY A 308 -27.20 5.32 15.14
CA GLY A 308 -28.28 4.46 14.72
C GLY A 308 -28.03 3.72 13.41
N PHE A 309 -26.81 3.75 12.84
CA PHE A 309 -26.50 3.15 11.53
C PHE A 309 -27.00 1.71 11.42
N LYS A 310 -26.80 0.85 12.43
CA LYS A 310 -27.26 -0.57 12.38
C LYS A 310 -28.77 -0.70 12.17
N THR A 311 -29.55 0.19 12.79
CA THR A 311 -31.01 0.20 12.68
C THR A 311 -31.45 0.85 11.37
N ARG A 312 -30.86 2.00 11.00
CA ARG A 312 -31.11 2.70 9.72
C ARG A 312 -30.78 1.79 8.52
N TRP A 313 -29.64 1.12 8.54
CA TRP A 313 -29.18 0.22 7.48
C TRP A 313 -30.10 -0.99 7.28
N ARG A 314 -30.58 -1.60 8.37
CA ARG A 314 -31.55 -2.71 8.30
C ARG A 314 -32.94 -2.25 7.86
N ALA A 315 -33.35 -1.03 8.20
CA ALA A 315 -34.62 -0.45 7.78
C ALA A 315 -34.59 0.05 6.31
N ALA A 316 -33.41 0.38 5.78
CA ALA A 316 -33.24 0.88 4.43
C ALA A 316 -33.57 -0.18 3.36
N SER A 317 -34.41 0.21 2.42
CA SER A 317 -34.75 -0.57 1.24
C SER A 317 -33.53 -0.86 0.37
N LEU A 318 -33.66 -1.84 -0.53
CA LEU A 318 -32.63 -2.13 -1.52
C LEU A 318 -32.28 -0.91 -2.38
N GLY A 319 -33.29 -0.09 -2.74
CA GLY A 319 -33.12 1.11 -3.54
C GLY A 319 -32.35 2.22 -2.84
N GLU A 320 -32.41 2.29 -1.51
CA GLU A 320 -31.60 3.21 -0.70
C GLU A 320 -30.18 2.67 -0.49
N ARG A 321 -30.01 1.38 -0.18
CA ARG A 321 -28.69 0.77 0.07
C ARG A 321 -27.80 0.73 -1.18
N TYR A 322 -28.39 0.46 -2.35
CA TYR A 322 -27.68 0.29 -3.62
C TYR A 322 -26.77 1.47 -4.02
N PRO A 323 -27.22 2.74 -4.10
CA PRO A 323 -26.38 3.85 -4.54
C PRO A 323 -25.18 4.10 -3.62
N HIS A 324 -25.31 3.91 -2.31
CA HIS A 324 -24.20 4.08 -1.37
C HIS A 324 -23.12 3.00 -1.53
N VAL A 325 -23.52 1.74 -1.73
CA VAL A 325 -22.59 0.63 -1.95
C VAL A 325 -21.87 0.76 -3.29
N LEU A 326 -22.62 0.98 -4.38
CA LEU A 326 -22.03 1.15 -5.71
C LEU A 326 -21.11 2.39 -5.75
N GLY A 327 -21.55 3.50 -5.15
CA GLY A 327 -20.78 4.73 -5.03
C GLY A 327 -19.47 4.53 -4.27
N ALA A 328 -19.50 3.87 -3.12
CA ALA A 328 -18.30 3.58 -2.33
C ALA A 328 -17.30 2.70 -3.09
N LEU A 329 -17.77 1.61 -3.70
CA LEU A 329 -16.94 0.72 -4.52
C LEU A 329 -16.28 1.47 -5.69
N ALA A 330 -17.06 2.24 -6.43
CA ALA A 330 -16.60 2.97 -7.60
C ALA A 330 -15.63 4.11 -7.25
N VAL A 331 -15.91 4.88 -6.19
CA VAL A 331 -15.04 5.96 -5.74
C VAL A 331 -13.70 5.41 -5.24
N VAL A 332 -13.69 4.35 -4.43
CA VAL A 332 -12.43 3.76 -3.92
C VAL A 332 -11.61 3.15 -5.06
N CYS A 333 -12.23 2.33 -5.92
CA CYS A 333 -11.51 1.67 -7.01
C CYS A 333 -11.06 2.64 -8.11
N SER A 334 -11.66 3.82 -8.24
CA SER A 334 -11.16 4.84 -9.19
C SER A 334 -9.92 5.60 -8.70
N GLN A 335 -9.53 5.50 -7.42
CA GLN A 335 -8.39 6.28 -6.90
C GLN A 335 -7.02 5.72 -7.35
N SER A 336 -6.89 4.41 -7.51
CA SER A 336 -5.65 3.78 -7.99
C SER A 336 -5.92 2.43 -8.63
N GLN A 337 -5.05 2.04 -9.57
CA GLN A 337 -5.13 0.73 -10.19
C GLN A 337 -4.93 -0.38 -9.14
N ASN A 338 -4.06 -0.18 -8.14
CA ASN A 338 -3.89 -1.12 -7.03
C ASN A 338 -5.18 -1.38 -6.23
N LEU A 339 -6.02 -0.37 -5.97
CA LEU A 339 -7.30 -0.57 -5.26
C LEU A 339 -8.32 -1.29 -6.15
N ASN A 340 -8.38 -0.95 -7.44
CA ASN A 340 -9.21 -1.67 -8.41
C ASN A 340 -8.77 -3.14 -8.57
N LEU A 341 -7.46 -3.42 -8.68
CA LEU A 341 -6.91 -4.79 -8.65
C LEU A 341 -7.21 -5.47 -7.31
N GLY A 342 -7.17 -4.71 -6.20
CA GLY A 342 -7.58 -5.13 -4.87
C GLY A 342 -8.96 -5.80 -4.86
N ARG A 343 -9.92 -5.28 -5.62
CA ARG A 343 -11.27 -5.83 -5.73
C ARG A 343 -11.30 -7.27 -6.26
N ALA A 344 -10.34 -7.68 -7.11
CA ALA A 344 -10.24 -9.06 -7.62
C ALA A 344 -10.03 -10.12 -6.53
N TYR A 345 -9.53 -9.71 -5.36
CA TYR A 345 -9.28 -10.57 -4.20
C TYR A 345 -10.49 -10.65 -3.25
N CYS A 346 -11.53 -9.85 -3.49
CA CYS A 346 -12.66 -9.61 -2.60
C CYS A 346 -14.00 -10.10 -3.20
N GLY A 347 -13.97 -11.18 -3.99
CA GLY A 347 -15.13 -11.65 -4.77
C GLY A 347 -16.31 -12.19 -3.95
N ASN A 348 -16.13 -12.40 -2.64
CA ASN A 348 -17.21 -12.76 -1.73
C ASN A 348 -17.69 -11.55 -0.91
N GLU A 349 -16.78 -10.61 -0.62
CA GLU A 349 -16.95 -9.52 0.34
C GLU A 349 -17.44 -8.22 -0.32
N LEU A 350 -16.99 -7.93 -1.55
CA LEU A 350 -17.18 -6.65 -2.24
C LEU A 350 -18.02 -6.77 -3.53
N ARG A 351 -19.08 -7.58 -3.48
CA ARG A 351 -20.17 -7.57 -4.47
C ARG A 351 -21.26 -6.59 -4.05
N VAL A 352 -21.77 -5.81 -4.99
CA VAL A 352 -22.92 -4.93 -4.72
C VAL A 352 -24.12 -5.76 -4.27
N GLU A 353 -24.34 -6.92 -4.90
CA GLU A 353 -25.41 -7.85 -4.53
C GLU A 353 -25.36 -8.27 -3.04
N SER A 354 -24.22 -8.81 -2.59
CA SER A 354 -24.03 -9.30 -1.22
C SER A 354 -24.14 -8.17 -0.17
N LEU A 355 -23.60 -6.99 -0.48
CA LEU A 355 -23.64 -5.83 0.43
C LEU A 355 -25.04 -5.19 0.49
N CYS A 356 -25.83 -5.24 -0.60
CA CYS A 356 -27.13 -4.55 -0.69
C CYS A 356 -28.35 -5.43 -0.41
N GLN A 357 -28.30 -6.74 -0.62
CA GLN A 357 -29.43 -7.62 -0.34
C GLN A 357 -29.54 -7.88 1.17
N ASP A 358 -28.55 -8.54 1.75
CA ASP A 358 -28.50 -8.85 3.17
C ASP A 358 -27.91 -7.67 3.98
N ALA A 359 -28.72 -7.11 4.87
CA ALA A 359 -28.29 -6.02 5.74
C ALA A 359 -27.29 -6.49 6.81
N ASP A 360 -27.40 -7.74 7.26
CA ASP A 360 -26.51 -8.31 8.28
C ASP A 360 -25.17 -8.74 7.70
N PHE A 361 -25.08 -9.06 6.40
CA PHE A 361 -23.82 -9.30 5.71
C PHE A 361 -22.85 -8.12 5.86
N LEU A 362 -23.28 -6.89 5.52
CA LEU A 362 -22.45 -5.69 5.73
C LEU A 362 -22.06 -5.51 7.21
N LEU A 363 -23.02 -5.69 8.13
CA LEU A 363 -22.78 -5.48 9.57
C LEU A 363 -21.82 -6.51 10.16
N ASN A 364 -21.78 -7.72 9.61
CA ASN A 364 -20.81 -8.75 9.98
C ASN A 364 -19.44 -8.49 9.34
N LEU A 365 -19.39 -8.08 8.06
CA LEU A 365 -18.14 -7.69 7.39
C LEU A 365 -17.48 -6.49 8.07
N LEU A 366 -18.26 -5.48 8.46
CA LEU A 366 -17.80 -4.37 9.29
C LEU A 366 -17.17 -4.88 10.59
N ARG A 367 -17.89 -5.69 11.38
CA ARG A 367 -17.37 -6.25 12.64
C ARG A 367 -16.07 -7.04 12.45
N SER A 368 -15.93 -7.76 11.33
CA SER A 368 -14.71 -8.51 10.99
C SER A 368 -13.54 -7.64 10.53
N ALA A 369 -13.81 -6.46 9.96
CA ALA A 369 -12.79 -5.50 9.52
C ALA A 369 -12.34 -4.54 10.63
N MET A 370 -13.21 -4.28 11.61
CA MET A 370 -12.95 -3.45 12.79
C MET A 370 -11.95 -4.10 13.75
N LEU A 371 -11.11 -3.29 14.41
CA LEU A 371 -10.27 -3.69 15.54
C LEU A 371 -11.13 -3.85 16.80
N ASP A 372 -10.78 -4.80 17.66
CA ASP A 372 -11.49 -5.01 18.95
C ASP A 372 -11.16 -3.91 19.97
N ASP A 373 -9.95 -3.35 19.88
CA ASP A 373 -9.50 -2.19 20.65
C ASP A 373 -8.74 -1.22 19.72
N THR A 374 -9.14 0.04 19.75
CA THR A 374 -8.53 1.14 18.99
C THR A 374 -7.37 1.81 19.73
N SER A 375 -7.17 1.54 21.04
CA SER A 375 -6.20 2.25 21.90
C SER A 375 -4.75 2.11 21.48
N SER A 376 -4.43 1.02 20.78
CA SER A 376 -3.12 0.71 20.22
C SER A 376 -2.86 1.43 18.88
N VAL A 377 -2.94 2.77 18.90
CA VAL A 377 -2.75 3.60 17.71
C VAL A 377 -1.34 3.42 17.11
N GLY A 378 -1.26 2.79 15.93
CA GLY A 378 -0.16 2.95 14.99
C GLY A 378 0.79 1.77 14.76
N LEU A 379 0.75 0.69 15.56
CA LEU A 379 1.70 -0.44 15.44
C LEU A 379 1.05 -1.85 15.46
N GLY A 380 -0.28 -1.94 15.59
CA GLY A 380 -1.00 -3.22 15.59
C GLY A 380 -0.95 -3.94 14.24
N GLN A 381 -0.90 -5.28 14.29
CA GLN A 381 -1.09 -6.11 13.11
C GLN A 381 -2.52 -5.92 12.56
N PRO A 382 -2.70 -5.78 11.23
CA PRO A 382 -4.03 -5.75 10.63
C PRO A 382 -4.88 -6.97 11.01
N ARG A 383 -6.13 -6.75 11.38
CA ARG A 383 -7.08 -7.83 11.62
C ARG A 383 -7.40 -8.51 10.29
N TYR A 384 -7.07 -9.79 10.20
CA TYR A 384 -7.42 -10.60 9.04
C TYR A 384 -8.92 -10.89 8.98
N ILE A 385 -9.53 -10.59 7.84
CA ILE A 385 -10.94 -10.88 7.55
C ILE A 385 -10.99 -12.29 6.95
N SER A 386 -11.54 -13.26 7.68
CA SER A 386 -11.68 -14.64 7.19
C SER A 386 -12.51 -14.73 5.91
N SER A 387 -12.24 -15.76 5.10
CA SER A 387 -12.94 -16.01 3.84
C SER A 387 -12.53 -17.39 3.36
N GLN A 388 -13.51 -18.27 3.14
CA GLN A 388 -13.26 -19.69 2.83
C GLN A 388 -12.19 -19.87 1.75
N SER A 389 -12.30 -19.16 0.61
CA SER A 389 -11.34 -19.25 -0.49
C SER A 389 -9.90 -18.80 -0.15
N TRP A 390 -9.74 -17.93 0.83
CA TRP A 390 -8.42 -17.50 1.33
C TRP A 390 -7.90 -18.43 2.42
N ASP A 391 -8.78 -18.99 3.25
CA ASP A 391 -8.44 -19.94 4.30
C ASP A 391 -8.08 -21.31 3.70
N GLU A 392 -8.73 -21.72 2.60
CA GLU A 392 -8.34 -22.87 1.76
C GLU A 392 -6.98 -22.63 1.07
N LEU A 393 -6.78 -21.46 0.44
CA LEU A 393 -5.50 -21.08 -0.16
C LEU A 393 -4.36 -21.03 0.88
N LYS A 394 -4.69 -20.68 2.12
CA LYS A 394 -3.76 -20.68 3.26
C LYS A 394 -3.39 -22.11 3.66
N ALA A 395 -4.37 -23.01 3.74
CA ALA A 395 -4.18 -24.41 4.13
C ALA A 395 -3.48 -25.27 3.07
N GLY A 396 -3.68 -25.00 1.78
CA GLY A 396 -3.11 -25.80 0.66
C GLY A 396 -1.63 -25.54 0.33
N GLY A 397 -0.80 -25.13 1.30
CA GLY A 397 0.62 -24.83 1.07
C GLY A 397 1.55 -26.01 1.33
N GLU A 398 2.12 -26.59 0.28
CA GLU A 398 3.25 -27.53 0.41
C GLU A 398 4.56 -26.80 0.76
N GLU A 399 5.33 -27.36 1.70
CA GLU A 399 6.67 -26.88 2.05
C GLU A 399 7.64 -27.08 0.87
N THR A 400 8.00 -25.98 0.21
CA THR A 400 8.95 -25.98 -0.90
C THR A 400 9.89 -24.79 -0.77
N LYS A 401 11.08 -24.85 -1.38
CA LYS A 401 12.06 -23.73 -1.37
C LYS A 401 11.54 -22.42 -2.00
N ALA A 402 10.35 -22.43 -2.62
CA ALA A 402 9.66 -21.22 -3.06
C ALA A 402 8.85 -20.52 -1.95
N GLN A 403 8.81 -21.09 -0.72
CA GLN A 403 7.96 -20.65 0.40
C GLN A 403 8.01 -19.14 0.61
N HIS A 404 9.18 -18.53 0.81
CA HIS A 404 9.26 -17.11 1.16
C HIS A 404 8.68 -16.17 0.10
N LEU A 405 8.78 -16.53 -1.20
CA LEU A 405 8.14 -15.77 -2.27
C LEU A 405 6.62 -15.92 -2.23
N VAL A 406 6.15 -17.15 -2.04
CA VAL A 406 4.73 -17.51 -1.90
C VAL A 406 4.12 -16.82 -0.66
N GLU A 407 4.82 -16.84 0.47
CA GLU A 407 4.44 -16.26 1.77
C GLU A 407 4.34 -14.75 1.71
N VAL A 408 5.40 -14.05 1.25
CA VAL A 408 5.44 -12.59 1.12
C VAL A 408 4.41 -12.12 0.11
N THR A 409 4.24 -12.83 -1.01
CA THR A 409 3.18 -12.54 -1.98
C THR A 409 1.79 -12.72 -1.35
N ARG A 410 1.56 -13.79 -0.59
CA ARG A 410 0.28 -14.04 0.09
C ARG A 410 -0.02 -12.92 1.08
N ALA A 411 0.94 -12.58 1.94
CA ALA A 411 0.78 -11.53 2.94
C ALA A 411 0.54 -10.15 2.28
N GLY A 412 1.25 -9.82 1.20
CA GLY A 412 0.99 -8.60 0.42
C GLY A 412 -0.42 -8.57 -0.18
N LEU A 413 -0.89 -9.66 -0.79
CA LEU A 413 -2.24 -9.78 -1.34
C LEU A 413 -3.33 -9.68 -0.25
N LEU A 414 -3.10 -10.30 0.91
CA LEU A 414 -4.01 -10.20 2.06
C LEU A 414 -4.13 -8.78 2.59
N LEU A 415 -3.00 -8.05 2.69
CA LEU A 415 -3.01 -6.65 3.06
C LEU A 415 -3.76 -5.80 2.03
N MET A 416 -3.52 -5.98 0.72
CA MET A 416 -4.28 -5.26 -0.32
C MET A 416 -5.79 -5.53 -0.24
N ARG A 417 -6.19 -6.79 0.01
CA ARG A 417 -7.59 -7.19 0.23
C ARG A 417 -8.20 -6.48 1.44
N ILE A 418 -7.54 -6.52 2.60
CA ILE A 418 -8.03 -5.85 3.81
C ILE A 418 -8.11 -4.33 3.56
N ASN A 419 -7.10 -3.75 2.91
CA ASN A 419 -7.00 -2.33 2.62
C ASN A 419 -8.17 -1.82 1.76
N VAL A 420 -8.49 -2.48 0.64
CA VAL A 420 -9.63 -2.09 -0.21
C VAL A 420 -10.97 -2.33 0.49
N ILE A 421 -11.12 -3.43 1.25
CA ILE A 421 -12.33 -3.65 2.07
C ILE A 421 -12.50 -2.49 3.05
N CYS A 422 -11.44 -2.07 3.73
CA CYS A 422 -11.53 -0.99 4.71
C CYS A 422 -11.93 0.34 4.08
N TYR A 423 -11.31 0.75 2.97
CA TYR A 423 -11.72 1.97 2.29
C TYR A 423 -13.15 1.90 1.73
N VAL A 424 -13.60 0.75 1.19
CA VAL A 424 -14.99 0.64 0.68
C VAL A 424 -16.02 0.71 1.80
N LEU A 425 -15.81 -0.04 2.88
CA LEU A 425 -16.68 0.00 4.06
C LEU A 425 -16.75 1.40 4.65
N ASP A 426 -15.61 2.09 4.69
CA ASP A 426 -15.50 3.46 5.14
C ASP A 426 -16.34 4.43 4.30
N PHE A 427 -16.10 4.49 2.99
CA PHE A 427 -16.87 5.35 2.09
C PHE A 427 -18.37 5.03 2.12
N LEU A 428 -18.75 3.77 2.31
CA LEU A 428 -20.14 3.33 2.39
C LEU A 428 -20.84 3.89 3.64
N LEU A 429 -20.29 3.64 4.84
CA LEU A 429 -20.79 4.19 6.11
C LEU A 429 -21.08 5.68 5.99
N ARG A 430 -20.22 6.34 5.22
CA ARG A 430 -20.03 7.78 5.21
C ARG A 430 -20.87 8.46 4.16
N SER A 431 -21.04 7.81 3.02
CA SER A 431 -22.10 8.17 2.10
C SER A 431 -23.49 7.95 2.73
N PHE A 432 -23.69 6.88 3.51
CA PHE A 432 -25.00 6.52 4.08
C PHE A 432 -25.42 7.36 5.30
N CYS A 433 -24.46 7.88 6.08
CA CYS A 433 -24.72 8.76 7.22
C CYS A 433 -24.47 10.25 6.92
N ASP A 434 -24.51 10.65 5.64
CA ASP A 434 -24.41 12.05 5.20
C ASP A 434 -23.09 12.74 5.66
N MET A 435 -22.01 11.96 5.66
CA MET A 435 -20.71 12.31 6.20
C MET A 435 -19.76 12.79 5.10
N LYS A 436 -18.90 13.77 5.40
CA LYS A 436 -18.02 14.41 4.41
C LYS A 436 -16.92 13.46 3.89
N THR A 437 -17.20 12.75 2.79
CA THR A 437 -16.31 11.75 2.13
C THR A 437 -14.84 12.17 2.13
N PRO A 438 -13.87 11.24 2.37
CA PRO A 438 -12.48 11.60 2.48
C PRO A 438 -11.98 11.95 1.09
N ILE A 439 -11.19 13.02 0.99
CA ILE A 439 -10.37 13.17 -0.21
C ILE A 439 -9.20 12.21 -0.02
N LEU A 440 -9.30 11.02 -0.63
CA LEU A 440 -8.22 10.04 -0.60
C LEU A 440 -6.99 10.65 -1.27
N THR A 441 -5.91 10.79 -0.49
CA THR A 441 -4.65 11.32 -0.99
C THR A 441 -3.97 10.28 -1.87
N ALA A 442 -4.01 10.45 -3.20
CA ALA A 442 -3.30 9.58 -4.16
C ALA A 442 -1.78 9.44 -3.87
N SER A 443 -1.22 10.34 -3.05
CA SER A 443 0.18 10.38 -2.61
C SER A 443 0.68 9.15 -1.80
N MET A 444 -0.18 8.23 -1.35
CA MET A 444 0.24 7.10 -0.47
C MET A 444 0.11 5.71 -1.09
N VAL A 445 -0.47 5.60 -2.28
CA VAL A 445 -0.49 4.37 -3.08
C VAL A 445 -0.01 4.73 -4.48
N GLU A 446 1.29 5.05 -4.59
CA GLU A 446 1.94 4.94 -5.90
C GLU A 446 1.83 3.50 -6.40
N ASP A 447 1.91 3.33 -7.71
CA ASP A 447 1.86 2.02 -8.35
C ASP A 447 3.18 1.25 -8.14
N ILE A 448 3.47 0.86 -6.88
CA ILE A 448 4.74 0.22 -6.49
C ILE A 448 4.93 -1.14 -7.17
N LEU A 449 3.82 -1.82 -7.52
CA LEU A 449 3.82 -3.05 -8.33
C LEU A 449 4.02 -2.79 -9.84
N ASP A 450 3.81 -1.55 -10.30
CA ASP A 450 3.87 -1.12 -11.71
C ASP A 450 5.07 -0.18 -11.97
N ARG A 451 5.97 0.01 -11.00
CA ARG A 451 7.26 0.72 -11.14
C ARG A 451 8.24 0.05 -12.13
N GLY A 452 7.83 -1.02 -12.80
CA GLY A 452 8.51 -1.62 -13.95
C GLY A 452 8.04 -1.08 -15.32
N SER A 453 7.00 -0.24 -15.38
CA SER A 453 6.34 0.15 -16.63
C SER A 453 5.90 1.61 -16.65
N ASP A 454 6.81 2.53 -17.02
CA ASP A 454 6.41 3.79 -17.66
C ASP A 454 7.57 4.47 -18.43
N GLU A 455 7.54 4.38 -19.77
CA GLU A 455 7.98 5.44 -20.71
C GLU A 455 7.24 5.22 -22.04
N SER A 456 6.36 6.14 -22.43
CA SER A 456 5.82 6.26 -23.79
C SER A 456 6.46 7.46 -24.51
N PRO A 457 7.00 7.31 -25.73
CA PRO A 457 7.65 8.41 -26.42
C PRO A 457 6.61 9.39 -27.02
N VAL A 458 6.65 10.64 -26.57
CA VAL A 458 6.10 11.76 -27.33
C VAL A 458 7.10 12.13 -28.43
N THR A 459 6.64 12.23 -29.67
CA THR A 459 7.47 12.73 -30.78
C THR A 459 7.76 14.21 -30.60
N VAL A 460 9.03 14.57 -30.41
CA VAL A 460 9.46 15.96 -30.17
C VAL A 460 9.74 16.68 -31.50
N GLU A 461 8.87 17.61 -31.87
CA GLU A 461 9.33 18.85 -32.51
C GLU A 461 9.69 19.85 -31.42
N SER A 462 10.97 20.20 -31.35
CA SER A 462 11.62 21.26 -30.55
C SER A 462 10.80 21.95 -29.44
N VAL A 463 10.61 21.27 -28.31
CA VAL A 463 10.31 21.89 -27.01
C VAL A 463 11.39 21.47 -26.03
N GLU A 464 11.91 22.42 -25.24
CA GLU A 464 13.00 22.15 -24.28
C GLU A 464 12.66 20.99 -23.34
N GLU A 465 13.50 19.96 -23.35
CA GLU A 465 13.30 18.69 -22.66
C GLU A 465 13.41 18.88 -21.13
N ARG A 466 12.33 19.31 -20.48
CA ARG A 466 12.20 19.23 -19.02
C ARG A 466 12.05 17.77 -18.61
N THR A 467 13.17 17.14 -18.29
CA THR A 467 13.21 15.84 -17.60
C THR A 467 12.36 15.91 -16.33
N VAL A 468 11.23 15.19 -16.31
CA VAL A 468 10.41 15.03 -15.11
C VAL A 468 11.15 14.06 -14.20
N GLU A 469 11.86 14.57 -13.20
CA GLU A 469 12.52 13.72 -12.22
C GLU A 469 11.47 12.88 -11.47
N PRO A 470 11.68 11.56 -11.30
CA PRO A 470 10.76 10.72 -10.54
C PRO A 470 10.59 11.28 -9.12
N ARG A 471 9.34 11.37 -8.65
CA ARG A 471 8.99 11.96 -7.35
C ARG A 471 9.60 11.14 -6.21
N ALA A 472 10.84 11.48 -5.82
CA ALA A 472 11.53 10.83 -4.71
C ALA A 472 10.80 11.12 -3.39
N SER A 473 10.51 10.06 -2.63
CA SER A 473 10.01 10.15 -1.26
C SER A 473 11.14 9.85 -0.27
N CYS A 474 11.06 10.39 0.95
CA CYS A 474 12.07 10.14 1.96
C CYS A 474 11.94 8.70 2.48
N SER A 475 12.98 7.89 2.29
CA SER A 475 13.02 6.50 2.74
C SER A 475 13.11 6.34 4.26
N TYR A 476 13.35 7.42 5.01
CA TYR A 476 13.21 7.36 6.47
C TYR A 476 11.73 7.30 6.84
N LEU A 477 11.27 6.16 7.35
CA LEU A 477 9.83 5.89 7.60
C LEU A 477 9.19 6.88 8.59
N LYS A 478 9.98 7.47 9.50
CA LYS A 478 9.51 8.51 10.45
C LYS A 478 9.69 9.94 9.93
N CYS A 479 9.97 10.11 8.63
CA CYS A 479 10.10 11.43 8.03
C CYS A 479 8.73 12.08 7.79
N LEU A 480 8.39 13.08 8.61
CA LEU A 480 7.17 13.88 8.44
C LEU A 480 7.30 14.95 7.35
N LYS A 481 8.48 15.13 6.73
CA LYS A 481 8.64 15.92 5.52
C LYS A 481 8.14 15.12 4.32
N LEU A 482 6.81 15.14 4.14
CA LEU A 482 6.19 14.88 2.84
C LEU A 482 6.94 15.70 1.78
N ALA A 483 7.07 15.14 0.56
CA ALA A 483 7.81 15.80 -0.52
C ALA A 483 7.32 17.24 -0.69
N LEU A 484 8.15 18.20 -0.30
CA LEU A 484 7.80 19.62 -0.29
C LEU A 484 7.67 20.09 -1.75
N ALA A 485 6.44 20.03 -2.26
CA ALA A 485 6.06 20.47 -3.59
C ALA A 485 6.35 21.98 -3.74
N GLY A 486 7.58 22.30 -4.13
CA GLY A 486 8.08 23.68 -4.27
C GLY A 486 9.55 23.86 -3.86
N SER A 487 10.09 23.11 -2.89
CA SER A 487 11.50 23.25 -2.50
C SER A 487 12.39 22.36 -3.36
N ARG A 488 13.15 22.96 -4.29
CA ARG A 488 14.13 22.29 -5.17
C ARG A 488 15.39 21.76 -4.45
N SER A 489 15.30 21.38 -3.18
CA SER A 489 16.39 20.67 -2.51
C SER A 489 16.45 19.23 -3.03
N PRO A 490 17.49 18.82 -3.77
CA PRO A 490 17.55 17.49 -4.36
C PRO A 490 17.63 16.43 -3.25
N PHE A 491 16.85 15.36 -3.40
CA PHE A 491 16.89 14.23 -2.48
C PHE A 491 18.28 13.58 -2.50
N GLN A 492 18.87 13.37 -1.32
CA GLN A 492 20.14 12.70 -1.18
C GLN A 492 19.94 11.19 -1.39
N ARG A 493 20.42 10.67 -2.53
CA ARG A 493 20.40 9.24 -2.82
C ARG A 493 21.51 8.51 -2.05
N CYS A 494 21.21 7.34 -1.50
CA CYS A 494 22.23 6.48 -0.90
C CYS A 494 23.16 5.91 -1.97
N GLY A 495 24.43 6.35 -1.96
CA GLY A 495 25.46 5.92 -2.91
C GLY A 495 25.60 4.40 -3.02
N PRO A 496 25.94 3.67 -1.94
CA PRO A 496 26.15 2.22 -2.01
C PRO A 496 24.93 1.42 -2.45
N CYS A 497 23.72 1.78 -2.02
CA CYS A 497 22.50 1.10 -2.50
C CYS A 497 22.32 1.25 -4.02
N PHE A 498 22.56 2.46 -4.55
CA PHE A 498 22.44 2.68 -5.98
C PHE A 498 23.60 2.04 -6.76
N SER A 499 24.85 2.14 -6.29
CA SER A 499 26.01 1.64 -7.05
C SER A 499 26.21 0.13 -6.98
N GLN A 500 25.79 -0.54 -5.91
CA GLN A 500 26.04 -1.98 -5.71
C GLN A 500 24.87 -2.86 -6.16
N ILE A 501 23.63 -2.39 -6.00
CA ILE A 501 22.41 -3.18 -6.24
C ILE A 501 21.31 -2.41 -6.99
N GLN A 502 21.60 -1.22 -7.51
CA GLN A 502 20.65 -0.32 -8.19
C GLN A 502 19.41 0.11 -7.37
N ARG A 503 19.34 -0.22 -6.06
CA ARG A 503 18.19 0.14 -5.21
C ARG A 503 18.16 1.64 -4.95
N GLN A 504 17.06 2.26 -5.37
CA GLN A 504 16.80 3.67 -5.15
C GLN A 504 16.34 3.93 -3.71
N VAL A 505 17.25 4.45 -2.88
CA VAL A 505 16.95 4.92 -1.52
C VAL A 505 17.29 6.41 -1.45
N PHE A 506 16.31 7.23 -1.07
CA PHE A 506 16.37 8.68 -1.12
C PHE A 506 16.07 9.30 0.25
N TYR A 507 16.72 10.41 0.58
CA TYR A 507 16.47 11.14 1.82
C TYR A 507 16.29 12.62 1.56
N CYS A 508 15.25 13.23 2.14
CA CYS A 508 15.01 14.67 2.00
C CYS A 508 16.08 15.52 2.71
N SER A 509 16.89 14.91 3.60
CA SER A 509 18.00 15.57 4.28
C SER A 509 19.00 14.56 4.87
N ARG A 510 20.20 15.03 5.23
CA ARG A 510 21.25 14.20 5.83
C ARG A 510 20.85 13.66 7.20
N GLU A 511 20.04 14.39 7.96
CA GLU A 511 19.52 13.95 9.26
C GLU A 511 18.59 12.74 9.10
N CYS A 512 17.71 12.77 8.08
CA CYS A 512 16.85 11.63 7.76
C CYS A 512 17.68 10.41 7.30
N GLN A 513 18.73 10.63 6.50
CA GLN A 513 19.65 9.56 6.14
C GLN A 513 20.36 8.97 7.35
N VAL A 514 20.86 9.79 8.28
CA VAL A 514 21.57 9.33 9.48
C VAL A 514 20.62 8.64 10.46
N ALA A 515 19.38 9.11 10.58
CA ALA A 515 18.36 8.47 11.41
C ALA A 515 17.95 7.09 10.84
N ASP A 516 17.66 7.01 9.54
CA ASP A 516 17.33 5.74 8.87
C ASP A 516 18.52 4.78 8.84
N TRP A 517 19.75 5.29 8.68
CA TRP A 517 20.99 4.52 8.78
C TRP A 517 21.09 3.81 10.14
N LYS A 518 20.91 4.55 11.24
CA LYS A 518 20.92 3.98 12.59
C LYS A 518 19.77 2.99 12.82
N LEU A 519 18.57 3.31 12.33
CA LEU A 519 17.36 2.53 12.58
C LEU A 519 17.34 1.18 11.83
N ARG A 520 17.60 1.19 10.52
CA ARG A 520 17.41 0.01 9.66
C ARG A 520 18.41 -0.08 8.51
N HIS A 521 18.73 1.04 7.88
CA HIS A 521 19.38 1.05 6.58
C HIS A 521 20.85 0.59 6.67
N LYS A 522 21.55 0.75 7.81
CA LYS A 522 22.90 0.18 7.98
C LYS A 522 22.93 -1.35 7.78
N LYS A 523 21.88 -2.09 8.15
CA LYS A 523 21.83 -3.55 7.99
C LYS A 523 21.75 -3.95 6.51
N THR A 524 20.92 -3.24 5.74
CA THR A 524 20.56 -3.57 4.36
C THR A 524 21.32 -2.78 3.30
N CYS A 525 22.06 -1.73 3.65
CA CYS A 525 22.73 -0.84 2.70
C CYS A 525 23.71 -1.61 1.80
N GLY A 526 23.52 -1.49 0.48
CA GLY A 526 24.38 -2.16 -0.51
C GLY A 526 24.16 -3.66 -0.65
N LYS A 527 23.18 -4.24 0.07
CA LYS A 527 22.83 -5.67 0.02
C LYS A 527 21.45 -5.90 -0.57
N THR A 528 21.32 -6.95 -1.39
CA THR A 528 20.05 -7.54 -1.80
C THR A 528 19.23 -7.90 -0.56
N LEU A 529 17.95 -7.54 -0.52
CA LEU A 529 17.08 -7.87 0.62
C LEU A 529 16.75 -9.38 0.63
N THR A 530 17.14 -10.06 1.71
CA THR A 530 16.55 -11.37 2.07
C THR A 530 15.29 -11.20 2.93
N PHE A 531 14.57 -12.29 3.15
CA PHE A 531 13.45 -12.30 4.12
C PHE A 531 13.94 -11.96 5.54
N ASP A 532 15.13 -12.43 5.94
CA ASP A 532 15.72 -12.18 7.25
C ASP A 532 16.21 -10.74 7.43
N ASP A 533 16.75 -10.13 6.37
CA ASP A 533 17.09 -8.70 6.36
C ASP A 533 15.85 -7.83 6.64
N VAL A 534 14.69 -8.28 6.17
CA VAL A 534 13.42 -7.58 6.28
C VAL A 534 12.73 -7.85 7.61
N SER A 535 12.77 -9.09 8.08
CA SER A 535 12.27 -9.47 9.41
C SER A 535 13.05 -8.81 10.55
N THR A 536 14.31 -8.44 10.32
CA THR A 536 15.15 -7.73 11.30
C THR A 536 15.08 -6.19 11.23
N ILE A 537 14.14 -5.62 10.47
CA ILE A 537 13.86 -4.18 10.44
C ILE A 537 12.95 -3.80 11.62
N PRO A 538 13.35 -2.86 12.52
CA PRO A 538 12.46 -2.39 13.57
C PRO A 538 11.18 -1.78 12.99
N GLY A 539 10.02 -2.27 13.45
CA GLY A 539 8.69 -1.94 12.91
C GLY A 539 8.13 -2.94 11.91
N TYR A 540 8.85 -4.01 11.56
CA TYR A 540 8.28 -5.17 10.87
C TYR A 540 7.71 -6.18 11.89
N PRO A 541 6.40 -6.48 11.87
CA PRO A 541 5.86 -7.61 12.61
C PRO A 541 6.18 -8.90 11.84
N VAL A 542 7.35 -9.48 12.11
CA VAL A 542 7.69 -10.85 11.72
C VAL A 542 6.61 -11.81 12.20
N ASP A 543 6.08 -11.53 13.39
CA ASP A 543 4.99 -12.28 14.00
C ASP A 543 3.65 -12.06 13.31
N ALA A 544 3.50 -11.15 12.33
CA ALA A 544 2.33 -11.13 11.44
C ALA A 544 2.53 -12.14 10.30
N LEU A 545 3.73 -12.16 9.72
CA LEU A 545 4.13 -13.18 8.76
C LEU A 545 4.15 -14.58 9.39
N ARG A 546 4.33 -14.71 10.71
CA ARG A 546 4.24 -15.99 11.46
C ARG A 546 2.89 -16.25 12.14
N ALA A 547 2.09 -15.26 12.55
CA ALA A 547 0.73 -15.52 13.05
C ALA A 547 -0.22 -15.96 11.92
N VAL A 548 0.07 -15.57 10.67
CA VAL A 548 -0.57 -16.15 9.49
C VAL A 548 -0.06 -17.58 9.23
N TYR A 549 1.06 -18.03 9.82
CA TYR A 549 1.66 -19.34 9.58
C TYR A 549 2.26 -19.96 10.86
N PRO A 550 1.48 -20.74 11.64
CA PRO A 550 2.06 -21.60 12.66
C PRO A 550 2.91 -22.67 11.96
N VAL A 551 4.21 -22.41 11.84
CA VAL A 551 5.20 -23.42 11.46
C VAL A 551 5.10 -24.53 12.49
N ALA A 552 4.83 -25.76 12.05
CA ALA A 552 4.90 -26.90 12.94
C ALA A 552 6.36 -27.06 13.38
N ASN A 553 6.65 -26.85 14.67
CA ASN A 553 7.99 -27.06 15.20
C ASN A 553 8.36 -28.54 15.03
N SER A 554 9.30 -28.81 14.12
CA SER A 554 9.98 -30.09 13.92
C SER A 554 11.14 -30.27 14.91
#